data_AF-J9EJK0-F1
#
_entry.id   AF-J9EJK0-F1
#
_cell.length_a   1.000
_cell.length_b   1.000
_cell.length_c   1.000
_cell.angle_alpha   90.00
_cell.angle_beta   90.00
_cell.angle_gamma   90.00
#
_symmetry.space_group_name_H-M   'P 1'
#
loop_
_entity.id
_entity.type
_entity.pdbx_description
1 polymer ?
#
loop_
_entity_poly.entity_id
_entity_poly.type
_entity_poly.pdbx_seq_one_letter_code
_entity_poly.pdbx_strand_id
1 'polypeptide(L)'
;MRVIKTDRLISGVMFDGEQETVPPRISDVAAAIFFLSTIGPDSLFRMILCKPSSERTMQELEHVYRELLHVKALTHLSTMVKRELAAVVFFEQHQHAGHVLFRQGDAGNCWYIVLKGSVDVIIHGKGVVCTLREGDDFGKLALVNDAPRAATVALRKDKSQFLRVDKSDFNR
;
A
#
# COMPACT_ATOMS: atom_id res chain seq x y z
N MET A 1 -14.69 -52.03 26.85
CA MET A 1 -15.54 -51.02 26.19
C MET A 1 -14.66 -49.79 25.96
N ARG A 2 -14.13 -49.40 24.79
CA ARG A 2 -14.27 -49.67 23.33
C ARG A 2 -12.84 -49.66 22.69
N VAL A 3 -12.47 -50.62 21.83
CA VAL A 3 -12.19 -50.53 20.36
C VAL A 3 -11.08 -49.52 19.97
N ILE A 4 -9.80 -49.89 19.74
CA ILE A 4 -9.08 -50.44 18.55
C ILE A 4 -8.71 -49.44 17.41
N LYS A 5 -7.38 -49.30 17.18
CA LYS A 5 -6.57 -48.94 15.96
C LYS A 5 -6.73 -47.52 15.36
N THR A 6 -5.72 -46.88 14.76
CA THR A 6 -4.67 -47.37 13.80
C THR A 6 -3.39 -46.52 13.81
N ASP A 7 -2.26 -47.19 13.53
CA ASP A 7 -0.94 -46.68 13.12
C ASP A 7 -0.96 -45.75 11.89
N ARG A 8 0.02 -44.83 11.80
CA ARG A 8 1.03 -44.80 10.73
C ARG A 8 2.16 -43.78 11.00
N LEU A 9 3.39 -44.27 10.86
CA LEU A 9 4.63 -43.52 10.68
C LEU A 9 4.57 -42.57 9.46
N ILE A 10 5.37 -41.48 9.47
CA ILE A 10 6.52 -41.29 8.56
C ILE A 10 7.20 -39.91 8.77
N SER A 11 8.53 -39.98 8.93
CA SER A 11 9.63 -39.04 8.62
C SER A 11 9.46 -37.54 8.80
N GLY A 12 10.40 -36.96 9.57
CA GLY A 12 10.62 -35.53 9.62
C GLY A 12 11.24 -34.93 8.36
N VAL A 13 11.12 -33.62 8.26
CA VAL A 13 12.05 -32.74 7.56
C VAL A 13 12.07 -31.43 8.35
N MET A 14 13.22 -31.12 8.95
CA MET A 14 13.52 -29.76 9.42
C MET A 14 13.54 -28.84 8.19
N PHE A 15 12.81 -27.73 8.25
CA PHE A 15 12.97 -26.63 7.30
C PHE A 15 13.65 -25.47 8.04
N ASP A 16 14.98 -25.48 8.00
CA ASP A 16 15.79 -24.27 8.13
C ASP A 16 15.78 -23.51 6.80
N GLY A 17 15.87 -22.19 6.87
CA GLY A 17 16.35 -21.35 5.77
C GLY A 17 15.37 -20.28 5.32
N GLU A 18 15.58 -19.06 5.82
CA GLU A 18 15.18 -17.82 5.15
C GLU A 18 15.69 -17.87 3.70
N GLN A 19 14.77 -18.03 2.74
CA GLN A 19 15.10 -17.87 1.32
C GLN A 19 15.15 -16.38 1.00
N GLU A 20 16.34 -15.81 1.13
CA GLU A 20 16.69 -14.53 0.54
C GLU A 20 16.63 -14.68 -0.99
N THR A 21 15.63 -14.07 -1.62
CA THR A 21 15.37 -14.25 -3.06
C THR A 21 16.42 -13.50 -3.88
N VAL A 22 17.39 -14.24 -4.42
CA VAL A 22 18.41 -13.74 -5.34
C VAL A 22 17.73 -13.22 -6.63
N PRO A 23 17.99 -11.99 -7.07
CA PRO A 23 17.41 -11.47 -8.32
C PRO A 23 17.90 -12.31 -9.52
N PRO A 24 17.00 -12.70 -10.45
CA PRO A 24 17.37 -13.53 -11.58
C PRO A 24 18.31 -12.78 -12.53
N ARG A 25 19.24 -13.53 -13.14
CA ARG A 25 20.15 -12.98 -14.15
C ARG A 25 19.36 -12.66 -15.42
N ILE A 26 19.66 -11.51 -16.02
CA ILE A 26 18.96 -10.89 -17.17
C ILE A 26 18.86 -11.81 -18.42
N SER A 27 19.57 -12.94 -18.46
CA SER A 27 19.56 -13.91 -19.58
C SER A 27 18.26 -14.72 -19.70
N ASP A 28 17.54 -14.96 -18.61
CA ASP A 28 16.32 -15.77 -18.65
C ASP A 28 15.09 -14.89 -18.89
N VAL A 29 14.84 -14.57 -20.16
CA VAL A 29 13.69 -13.78 -20.59
C VAL A 29 12.37 -14.37 -20.07
N ALA A 30 12.25 -15.70 -19.99
CA ALA A 30 11.07 -16.36 -19.40
C ALA A 30 10.96 -16.16 -17.89
N ALA A 31 12.07 -16.17 -17.14
CA ALA A 31 12.07 -15.90 -15.70
C ALA A 31 11.85 -14.40 -15.40
N ALA A 32 12.38 -13.52 -16.25
CA ALA A 32 12.11 -12.09 -16.20
C ALA A 32 10.64 -11.80 -16.54
N ILE A 33 10.06 -12.44 -17.57
CA ILE A 33 8.63 -12.33 -17.91
C ILE A 33 7.76 -12.92 -16.80
N PHE A 34 8.15 -14.05 -16.20
CA PHE A 34 7.44 -14.64 -15.07
C PHE A 34 7.52 -13.77 -13.81
N PHE A 35 8.69 -13.19 -13.52
CA PHE A 35 8.87 -12.21 -12.46
C PHE A 35 8.02 -10.96 -12.72
N LEU A 36 8.08 -10.39 -13.92
CA LEU A 36 7.28 -9.25 -14.36
C LEU A 36 5.76 -9.57 -14.33
N SER A 37 5.36 -10.81 -14.64
CA SER A 37 3.96 -11.25 -14.59
C SER A 37 3.49 -11.53 -13.16
N THR A 38 4.36 -11.96 -12.25
CA THR A 38 4.07 -12.00 -10.80
C THR A 38 3.94 -10.61 -10.18
N ILE A 39 4.42 -9.55 -10.85
CA ILE A 39 4.22 -8.14 -10.45
C ILE A 39 2.93 -7.55 -11.08
N GLY A 40 2.31 -8.23 -12.06
CA GLY A 40 1.02 -7.85 -12.65
C GLY A 40 1.05 -6.58 -13.52
N PRO A 41 -0.08 -6.21 -14.18
CA PRO A 41 -0.19 -5.00 -15.00
C PRO A 41 0.10 -3.70 -14.22
N ASP A 42 -0.10 -3.69 -12.90
CA ASP A 42 0.26 -2.58 -12.00
C ASP A 42 1.79 -2.41 -11.79
N SER A 43 2.62 -3.29 -12.36
CA SER A 43 4.07 -3.30 -12.17
C SER A 43 4.72 -1.99 -12.61
N LEU A 44 4.34 -1.46 -13.77
CA LEU A 44 4.88 -0.20 -14.30
C LEU A 44 4.46 0.99 -13.43
N PHE A 45 3.18 1.06 -13.05
CA PHE A 45 2.67 2.09 -12.14
C PHE A 45 3.46 2.11 -10.82
N ARG A 46 3.60 0.95 -10.16
CA ARG A 46 4.35 0.83 -8.90
C ARG A 46 5.83 1.14 -9.08
N MET A 47 6.44 0.64 -10.15
CA MET A 47 7.85 0.88 -10.46
C MET A 47 8.13 2.39 -10.64
N ILE A 48 7.24 3.11 -11.32
CA ILE A 48 7.35 4.57 -11.48
C ILE A 48 7.21 5.26 -10.12
N LEU A 49 6.22 4.87 -9.31
CA LEU A 49 5.94 5.50 -8.02
C LEU A 49 7.00 5.23 -6.94
N CYS A 50 7.86 4.23 -7.13
CA CYS A 50 9.04 4.01 -6.31
C CYS A 50 10.20 4.96 -6.64
N LYS A 51 10.18 5.65 -7.80
CA LYS A 51 11.18 6.66 -8.14
C LYS A 51 10.92 7.97 -7.38
N PRO A 52 11.99 8.72 -7.03
CA PRO A 52 11.84 10.11 -6.60
C PRO A 52 11.00 10.90 -7.61
N SER A 53 10.13 11.79 -7.13
CA SER A 53 9.26 12.60 -8.00
C SER A 53 10.03 13.40 -9.05
N SER A 54 11.25 13.85 -8.72
CA SER A 54 12.15 14.58 -9.62
C SER A 54 12.74 13.75 -10.76
N GLU A 55 12.71 12.41 -10.67
CA GLU A 55 13.31 11.51 -11.65
C GLU A 55 12.27 10.90 -12.62
N ARG A 56 11.00 11.28 -12.49
CA ARG A 56 9.91 10.76 -13.33
C ARG A 56 9.87 11.51 -14.65
N THR A 57 9.91 10.77 -15.76
CA THR A 57 9.81 11.34 -17.10
C THR A 57 8.37 11.75 -17.44
N MET A 58 8.18 12.61 -18.43
CA MET A 58 6.84 13.03 -18.88
C MET A 58 5.95 11.84 -19.29
N GLN A 59 6.53 10.81 -19.94
CA GLN A 59 5.81 9.61 -20.33
C GLN A 59 5.34 8.80 -19.12
N GLU A 60 6.17 8.71 -18.09
CA GLU A 60 5.84 8.04 -16.84
C GLU A 60 4.77 8.78 -16.04
N LEU A 61 4.83 10.11 -16.00
CA LEU A 61 3.78 10.94 -15.39
C LEU A 61 2.44 10.76 -16.08
N GLU A 62 2.42 10.72 -17.42
CA GLU A 62 1.20 10.46 -18.18
C GLU A 62 0.65 9.05 -17.91
N HIS A 63 1.53 8.05 -17.75
CA HIS A 63 1.11 6.70 -17.36
C HIS A 63 0.49 6.69 -15.96
N VAL A 64 1.15 7.28 -14.96
CA VAL A 64 0.62 7.39 -13.59
C VAL A 64 -0.73 8.12 -13.60
N TYR A 65 -0.83 9.25 -14.31
CA TYR A 65 -2.07 10.01 -14.43
C TYR A 65 -3.23 9.14 -14.96
N ARG A 66 -3.00 8.32 -15.99
CA ARG A 66 -4.04 7.42 -16.53
C ARG A 66 -4.50 6.38 -15.52
N GLU A 67 -3.60 5.86 -14.71
CA GLU A 67 -3.96 4.94 -13.62
C GLU A 67 -4.77 5.65 -12.52
N LEU A 68 -4.40 6.88 -12.16
CA LEU A 68 -5.14 7.69 -11.17
C LEU A 68 -6.59 7.98 -11.60
N LEU A 69 -6.92 7.95 -12.89
CA LEU A 69 -8.30 8.09 -13.37
C LEU A 69 -9.23 6.95 -12.89
N HIS A 70 -8.68 5.77 -12.66
CA HIS A 70 -9.43 4.57 -12.24
C HIS A 70 -9.52 4.43 -10.71
N VAL A 71 -8.79 5.24 -9.95
CA VAL A 71 -8.79 5.20 -8.48
C VAL A 71 -10.05 5.88 -7.95
N LYS A 72 -10.94 5.09 -7.35
CA LYS A 72 -12.25 5.54 -6.82
C LYS A 72 -12.15 6.77 -5.90
N ALA A 73 -11.21 6.77 -4.95
CA ALA A 73 -10.96 7.88 -4.03
C ALA A 73 -10.69 9.22 -4.73
N LEU A 74 -10.16 9.18 -5.96
CA LEU A 74 -9.76 10.35 -6.72
C LEU A 74 -10.84 10.82 -7.70
N THR A 75 -11.94 10.07 -7.87
CA THR A 75 -12.98 10.37 -8.88
C THR A 75 -13.53 11.79 -8.76
N HIS A 76 -13.67 12.31 -7.55
CA HIS A 76 -14.15 13.67 -7.26
C HIS A 76 -13.15 14.79 -7.56
N LEU A 77 -11.87 14.47 -7.81
CA LEU A 77 -10.85 15.47 -8.11
C LEU A 77 -10.86 15.86 -9.58
N SER A 78 -10.53 17.12 -9.86
CA SER A 78 -10.43 17.63 -11.23
C SER A 78 -9.28 16.94 -11.98
N THR A 79 -9.36 16.97 -13.31
CA THR A 79 -8.31 16.48 -14.21
C THR A 79 -6.95 17.11 -13.92
N MET A 80 -6.93 18.42 -13.62
CA MET A 80 -5.71 19.16 -13.30
C MET A 80 -5.08 18.66 -12.00
N VAL A 81 -5.88 18.51 -10.94
CA VAL A 81 -5.41 18.00 -9.65
C VAL A 81 -4.86 16.58 -9.80
N LYS A 82 -5.51 15.72 -10.59
CA LYS A 82 -4.98 14.36 -10.87
C LYS A 82 -3.63 14.38 -11.60
N ARG A 83 -3.41 15.33 -12.52
CA ARG A 83 -2.11 15.50 -13.19
C ARG A 83 -1.03 15.96 -12.23
N GLU A 84 -1.35 16.88 -11.33
CA GLU A 84 -0.42 17.33 -10.28
C GLU A 84 -0.11 16.19 -9.30
N LEU A 85 -1.13 15.44 -8.88
CA LEU A 85 -0.96 14.26 -8.04
C LEU A 85 -0.03 13.21 -8.67
N ALA A 86 -0.10 12.99 -9.98
CA ALA A 86 0.78 12.05 -10.66
C ALA A 86 2.27 12.39 -10.49
N ALA A 87 2.60 13.68 -10.35
CA ALA A 87 3.97 14.14 -10.14
C ALA A 87 4.47 13.92 -8.71
N VAL A 88 3.58 13.93 -7.72
CA VAL A 88 3.97 13.99 -6.29
C VAL A 88 3.58 12.76 -5.48
N VAL A 89 2.72 11.90 -5.99
CA VAL A 89 2.24 10.73 -5.24
C VAL A 89 3.35 9.68 -5.11
N PHE A 90 3.40 9.00 -3.96
CA PHE A 90 4.33 7.90 -3.69
C PHE A 90 3.58 6.60 -3.43
N PHE A 91 4.24 5.49 -3.72
CA PHE A 91 3.76 4.17 -3.34
C PHE A 91 4.32 3.79 -1.96
N GLU A 92 3.44 3.35 -1.05
CA GLU A 92 3.83 2.88 0.28
C GLU A 92 3.22 1.49 0.53
N GLN A 93 4.02 0.57 1.07
CA GLN A 93 3.60 -0.81 1.38
C GLN A 93 4.04 -1.21 2.78
N HIS A 94 3.17 -1.94 3.47
CA HIS A 94 3.44 -2.49 4.79
C HIS A 94 3.11 -3.98 4.84
N GLN A 95 4.00 -4.77 5.45
CA GLN A 95 3.93 -6.24 5.37
C GLN A 95 2.91 -6.86 6.31
N HIS A 96 2.76 -6.31 7.52
CA HIS A 96 2.06 -6.98 8.61
C HIS A 96 0.80 -6.25 9.07
N ALA A 97 -0.28 -7.00 9.29
CA ALA A 97 -1.45 -6.54 10.01
C ALA A 97 -1.06 -6.04 11.42
N GLY A 98 -1.82 -5.07 11.92
CA GLY A 98 -1.52 -4.38 13.18
C GLY A 98 -0.47 -3.27 13.05
N HIS A 99 0.24 -3.14 11.91
CA HIS A 99 1.15 -2.01 11.70
C HIS A 99 0.40 -0.68 11.79
N VAL A 100 0.86 0.23 12.66
CA VAL A 100 0.25 1.54 12.89
C VAL A 100 0.86 2.55 11.93
N LEU A 101 0.06 3.10 11.02
CA LEU A 101 0.50 4.13 10.08
C LEU A 101 0.75 5.47 10.78
N PHE A 102 -0.15 5.84 11.68
CA PHE A 102 -0.01 6.99 12.58
C PHE A 102 -0.96 6.84 13.76
N ARG A 103 -0.67 7.56 14.86
CA ARG A 103 -1.47 7.58 16.07
C ARG A 103 -2.30 8.85 16.17
N GLN A 104 -3.41 8.75 16.89
CA GLN A 104 -4.17 9.93 17.32
C GLN A 104 -3.25 10.87 18.11
N GLY A 105 -3.30 12.16 17.80
CA GLY A 105 -2.44 13.18 18.40
C GLY A 105 -1.12 13.43 17.65
N ASP A 106 -0.71 12.55 16.74
CA ASP A 106 0.48 12.79 15.91
C ASP A 106 0.29 14.00 14.98
N ALA A 107 1.39 14.62 14.54
CA ALA A 107 1.34 15.65 13.50
C ALA A 107 0.82 15.07 12.17
N GLY A 108 -0.10 15.79 11.53
CA GLY A 108 -0.61 15.43 10.21
C GLY A 108 0.38 15.78 9.11
N ASN A 109 1.14 14.78 8.62
CA ASN A 109 2.21 15.00 7.63
C ASN A 109 1.94 14.41 6.24
N CYS A 110 0.89 13.61 6.09
CA CYS A 110 0.57 12.93 4.84
C CYS A 110 -0.91 12.55 4.72
N TRP A 111 -1.36 12.33 3.49
CA TRP A 111 -2.66 11.81 3.10
C TRP A 111 -2.47 10.45 2.41
N TYR A 112 -3.39 9.51 2.65
CA TYR A 112 -3.30 8.15 2.15
C TYR A 112 -4.56 7.74 1.38
N ILE A 113 -4.36 6.91 0.36
CA ILE A 113 -5.41 6.23 -0.40
C ILE A 113 -5.12 4.73 -0.38
N VAL A 114 -6.11 3.90 -0.05
CA VAL A 114 -5.95 2.45 0.02
C VAL A 114 -6.00 1.86 -1.39
N LEU A 115 -4.88 1.31 -1.87
CA LEU A 115 -4.84 0.54 -3.13
C LEU A 115 -5.17 -0.92 -2.90
N LYS A 116 -4.61 -1.52 -1.84
CA LYS A 116 -4.80 -2.93 -1.49
C LYS A 116 -4.90 -3.10 0.01
N GLY A 117 -5.82 -3.95 0.45
CA GLY A 117 -5.98 -4.31 1.86
C GLY A 117 -7.06 -3.50 2.57
N SER A 118 -6.86 -3.27 3.86
CA SER A 118 -7.83 -2.52 4.70
C SER A 118 -7.18 -2.03 5.98
N VAL A 119 -7.68 -0.93 6.52
CA VAL A 119 -7.21 -0.32 7.77
C VAL A 119 -8.37 -0.07 8.72
N ASP A 120 -8.10 -0.16 10.02
CA ASP A 120 -9.03 0.26 11.06
C ASP A 120 -8.70 1.68 11.54
N VAL A 121 -9.73 2.50 11.67
CA VAL A 121 -9.69 3.84 12.25
C VAL A 121 -10.12 3.74 13.71
N ILE A 122 -9.21 4.09 14.62
CA ILE A 122 -9.34 3.85 16.05
C ILE A 122 -9.30 5.19 16.79
N ILE A 123 -10.28 5.45 17.65
CA ILE A 123 -10.33 6.66 18.49
C ILE A 123 -10.23 6.26 19.95
N HIS A 124 -9.37 6.94 20.72
CA HIS A 124 -9.23 6.72 22.16
C HIS A 124 -10.58 6.85 22.87
N GLY A 125 -10.91 5.86 23.71
CA GLY A 125 -12.19 5.78 24.43
C GLY A 125 -13.39 5.30 23.59
N LYS A 126 -13.25 5.17 22.26
CA LYS A 126 -14.31 4.65 21.36
C LYS A 126 -13.96 3.33 20.68
N GLY A 127 -12.67 2.98 20.60
CA GLY A 127 -12.21 1.79 19.90
C GLY A 127 -12.22 1.98 18.38
N VAL A 128 -12.43 0.90 17.63
CA VAL A 128 -12.55 0.94 16.16
C VAL A 128 -13.87 1.61 15.79
N VAL A 129 -13.81 2.77 15.14
CA VAL A 129 -14.99 3.54 14.72
C VAL A 129 -15.35 3.33 13.25
N CYS A 130 -14.39 2.89 12.43
CA CYS A 130 -14.59 2.62 11.02
C CYS A 130 -13.49 1.67 10.49
N THR A 131 -13.80 0.89 9.46
CA THR A 131 -12.80 0.16 8.67
C THR A 131 -12.85 0.67 7.23
N LEU A 132 -11.70 1.11 6.72
CA LEU A 132 -11.54 1.58 5.34
C LEU A 132 -10.92 0.48 4.48
N ARG A 133 -11.32 0.43 3.20
CA ARG A 133 -10.97 -0.61 2.23
C ARG A 133 -10.42 0.01 0.95
N GLU A 134 -10.06 -0.85 0.02
CA GLU A 134 -9.59 -0.46 -1.32
C GLU A 134 -10.51 0.58 -1.97
N GLY A 135 -9.91 1.66 -2.45
CA GLY A 135 -10.61 2.80 -3.03
C GLY A 135 -11.08 3.87 -2.04
N ASP A 136 -10.88 3.68 -0.73
CA ASP A 136 -11.11 4.71 0.29
C ASP A 136 -9.83 5.53 0.56
N ASP A 137 -9.98 6.73 1.13
CA ASP A 137 -8.89 7.62 1.54
C ASP A 137 -8.99 8.05 3.01
N PHE A 138 -7.86 8.41 3.62
CA PHE A 138 -7.81 8.87 5.01
C PHE A 138 -6.63 9.79 5.33
N GLY A 139 -6.76 10.55 6.41
CA GLY A 139 -5.70 11.43 6.92
C GLY A 139 -5.73 12.85 6.35
N LYS A 140 -6.58 13.17 5.36
CA LYS A 140 -6.63 14.53 4.79
C LYS A 140 -7.03 15.62 5.79
N LEU A 141 -7.89 15.31 6.76
CA LEU A 141 -8.45 16.30 7.69
C LEU A 141 -7.38 17.02 8.51
N ALA A 142 -6.34 16.29 8.93
CA ALA A 142 -5.22 16.86 9.69
C ALA A 142 -4.37 17.82 8.85
N LEU A 143 -4.32 17.63 7.53
CA LEU A 143 -3.61 18.51 6.61
C LEU A 143 -4.39 19.79 6.36
N VAL A 144 -5.69 19.65 6.07
CA VAL A 144 -6.59 20.78 5.77
C VAL A 144 -6.74 21.72 6.97
N ASN A 145 -6.86 21.17 8.17
CA ASN A 145 -7.11 21.96 9.38
C ASN A 145 -5.83 22.35 10.13
N ASP A 146 -4.65 21.96 9.62
CA ASP A 146 -3.37 22.07 10.30
C ASP A 146 -3.43 21.63 11.78
N ALA A 147 -4.02 20.44 12.00
CA ALA A 147 -4.36 19.93 13.32
C ALA A 147 -3.76 18.54 13.55
N PRO A 148 -3.60 18.10 14.81
CA PRO A 148 -3.19 16.73 15.12
C PRO A 148 -4.13 15.67 14.53
N ARG A 149 -3.64 14.45 14.32
CA ARG A 149 -4.45 13.32 13.86
C ARG A 149 -5.60 13.05 14.83
N ALA A 150 -6.83 13.05 14.32
CA ALA A 150 -8.03 12.81 15.12
C ALA A 150 -8.23 11.35 15.54
N ALA A 151 -7.51 10.41 14.91
CA ALA A 151 -7.62 8.98 15.14
C ALA A 151 -6.27 8.28 14.85
N THR A 152 -6.08 7.10 15.43
CA THR A 152 -5.03 6.14 15.08
C THR A 152 -5.51 5.34 13.87
N VAL A 153 -4.62 5.06 12.92
CA VAL A 153 -4.92 4.17 11.79
C VAL A 153 -3.94 3.01 11.78
N ALA A 154 -4.47 1.79 11.77
CA ALA A 154 -3.68 0.56 11.78
C ALA A 154 -4.13 -0.41 10.70
N LEU A 155 -3.20 -1.18 10.15
CA LEU A 155 -3.49 -2.20 9.16
C LEU A 155 -4.34 -3.32 9.75
N ARG A 156 -5.33 -3.77 8.97
CA ARG A 156 -6.14 -4.95 9.31
C ARG A 156 -5.70 -6.20 8.54
N LYS A 157 -4.98 -6.03 7.43
CA LYS A 157 -4.49 -7.13 6.58
C LYS A 157 -2.99 -6.97 6.31
N ASP A 158 -2.32 -8.11 6.17
CA ASP A 158 -0.95 -8.18 5.67
C ASP A 158 -0.84 -7.64 4.24
N LYS A 159 0.36 -7.21 3.86
CA LYS A 159 0.71 -6.73 2.51
C LYS A 159 -0.25 -5.65 2.00
N SER A 160 -0.63 -4.71 2.87
CA SER A 160 -1.48 -3.58 2.49
C SER A 160 -0.66 -2.50 1.77
N GLN A 161 -1.29 -1.82 0.82
CA GLN A 161 -0.63 -0.93 -0.13
C GLN A 161 -1.41 0.35 -0.27
N PHE A 162 -0.69 1.47 -0.34
CA PHE A 162 -1.24 2.80 -0.29
C PHE A 162 -0.59 3.69 -1.34
N LEU A 163 -1.37 4.64 -1.85
CA LEU A 163 -0.80 5.88 -2.37
C LEU A 163 -0.66 6.86 -1.21
N ARG A 164 0.44 7.59 -1.18
CA ARG A 164 0.73 8.61 -0.19
C ARG A 164 1.06 9.93 -0.84
N VAL A 165 0.51 11.00 -0.30
CA VAL A 165 0.85 12.39 -0.66
C VAL A 165 1.32 13.09 0.61
N ASP A 166 2.54 13.63 0.59
CA ASP A 166 3.09 14.36 1.73
C ASP A 166 2.48 15.77 1.83
N LYS A 167 2.46 16.33 3.05
CA LYS A 167 1.85 17.64 3.34
C LYS A 167 2.43 18.76 2.48
N SER A 168 3.73 18.72 2.19
CA SER A 168 4.41 19.71 1.35
C SER A 168 3.85 19.78 -0.06
N ASP A 169 3.34 18.67 -0.58
CA ASP A 169 2.76 18.59 -1.92
C ASP A 169 1.23 18.72 -1.89
N PHE A 170 0.58 18.40 -0.77
CA PHE A 170 -0.86 18.56 -0.59
C PHE A 170 -1.30 20.04 -0.55
N ASN A 171 -0.46 20.93 -0.02
CA ASN A 171 -0.77 22.36 0.15
C ASN A 171 -0.27 23.26 -1.00
N ARG A 172 0.29 22.68 -2.06
CA ARG A 172 0.70 23.42 -3.26
C ARG A 172 -0.51 23.80 -4.10
#